data_AF-A0AAN7NJD9-F1
#
_entry.id   AF-A0AAN7NJD9-F1
#
_cell.length_a   1.000
_cell.length_b   1.000
_cell.length_c   1.000
_cell.angle_alpha   90.00
_cell.angle_beta   90.00
_cell.angle_gamma   90.00
#
_symmetry.space_group_name_H-M   'P 1'
#
loop_
_entity.id
_entity.type
_entity.pdbx_description
1 polymer ?
#
loop_
_entity_poly.entity_id
_entity_poly.type
_entity_poly.pdbx_seq_one_letter_code
_entity_poly.pdbx_strand_id
1 'polypeptide(L)'
;MAHKGRLRELPLVMRVVRHWSRWAREVVDAPFLEVFKVRDGVRKAKAQLELNLASDAMNNKGFYRYINQKRKVKESRPPLMNKNGDLVSTDEEKAEVLKNIFASAFTGNHSPHPSRANGQHVGDQGVKVPPTVREDQVRDYLRNLNI
;
A
#
# COMPACT_ATOMS: atom_id res chain seq x y z
N MET A 1 14.83 -70.70 60.39
CA MET A 1 13.37 -70.71 60.19
C MET A 1 12.86 -69.27 60.14
N ALA A 2 12.83 -68.62 58.96
CA ALA A 2 12.10 -67.35 58.79
C ALA A 2 12.01 -67.01 57.31
N HIS A 3 10.86 -67.22 56.67
CA HIS A 3 10.46 -66.48 55.46
C HIS A 3 9.01 -66.83 55.08
N LYS A 4 8.03 -66.33 55.86
CA LYS A 4 6.61 -66.36 55.47
C LYS A 4 5.94 -65.07 55.94
N GLY A 5 6.01 -64.03 55.11
CA GLY A 5 5.36 -62.75 55.42
C GLY A 5 5.17 -61.77 54.28
N ARG A 6 5.55 -62.10 53.03
CA ARG A 6 5.65 -61.09 51.95
C ARG A 6 4.58 -61.17 50.85
N LEU A 7 3.60 -62.06 50.96
CA LEU A 7 2.60 -62.30 49.91
C LEU A 7 1.17 -61.87 50.25
N ARG A 8 0.89 -61.38 51.48
CA ARG A 8 -0.47 -60.95 51.89
C ARG A 8 -0.70 -59.42 51.85
N GLU A 9 0.36 -58.63 51.67
CA GLU A 9 0.31 -57.15 51.69
C GLU A 9 -0.02 -56.53 50.31
N LEU A 10 0.25 -57.25 49.22
CA LEU A 10 0.09 -56.76 47.84
C LEU A 10 -1.33 -56.26 47.50
N PRO A 11 -2.43 -56.92 47.94
CA PRO A 11 -3.78 -56.48 47.60
C PRO A 11 -4.19 -55.17 48.30
N LEU A 12 -3.68 -54.93 49.52
CA LEU A 12 -4.00 -53.74 50.30
C LEU A 12 -3.22 -52.53 49.75
N VAL A 13 -1.93 -52.71 49.48
CA VAL A 13 -1.08 -51.67 48.87
C VAL A 13 -1.62 -51.27 47.49
N MET A 14 -1.98 -52.23 46.64
CA MET A 14 -2.61 -51.95 45.34
C MET A 14 -3.93 -51.20 45.47
N ARG A 15 -4.72 -51.47 46.51
CA ARG A 15 -6.00 -50.78 46.76
C ARG A 15 -5.78 -49.33 47.20
N VAL A 16 -4.78 -49.10 48.04
CA VAL A 16 -4.36 -47.75 48.48
C VAL A 16 -3.80 -46.96 47.31
N VAL A 17 -2.91 -47.54 46.50
CA VAL A 17 -2.35 -46.90 45.30
C VAL A 17 -3.44 -46.55 44.29
N ARG A 18 -4.41 -47.45 44.07
CA ARG A 18 -5.55 -47.20 43.19
C ARG A 18 -6.47 -46.10 43.73
N HIS A 19 -6.71 -46.09 45.03
CA HIS A 19 -7.52 -45.06 45.68
C HIS A 19 -6.83 -43.69 45.59
N TRP A 20 -5.54 -43.63 45.90
CA TRP A 20 -4.72 -42.42 45.77
C TRP A 20 -4.68 -41.90 44.33
N SER A 21 -4.48 -42.80 43.35
CA SER A 21 -4.48 -42.46 41.91
C SER A 21 -5.85 -42.05 41.36
N ARG A 22 -6.94 -42.37 42.06
CA ARG A 22 -8.29 -41.91 41.72
C ARG A 22 -8.58 -40.55 42.34
N TRP A 23 -8.23 -40.39 43.62
CA TRP A 23 -8.38 -39.15 44.36
C TRP A 23 -7.54 -38.01 43.75
N ALA A 24 -6.29 -38.30 43.37
CA ALA A 24 -5.44 -37.35 42.66
C ALA A 24 -6.05 -36.92 41.31
N ARG A 25 -6.74 -37.83 40.61
CA ARG A 25 -7.42 -37.52 39.35
C ARG A 25 -8.64 -36.63 39.56
N GLU A 26 -9.47 -36.90 40.58
CA GLU A 26 -10.66 -36.10 40.86
C GLU A 26 -10.34 -34.70 41.39
N VAL A 27 -9.29 -34.56 42.22
CA VAL A 27 -8.84 -33.27 42.77
C VAL A 27 -8.17 -32.40 41.71
N VAL A 28 -7.44 -33.03 40.78
CA VAL A 28 -6.82 -32.35 39.65
C VAL A 28 -7.93 -32.06 38.64
N ASP A 29 -8.58 -33.03 38.01
CA ASP A 29 -9.30 -32.87 36.74
C ASP A 29 -10.54 -31.95 36.71
N ALA A 30 -11.17 -31.58 37.83
CA ALA A 30 -12.44 -30.82 37.80
C ALA A 30 -12.28 -29.29 37.89
N PRO A 31 -11.56 -28.70 38.87
CA PRO A 31 -11.57 -27.24 39.05
C PRO A 31 -10.62 -26.51 38.08
N PHE A 32 -9.43 -27.07 37.79
CA PHE A 32 -8.47 -26.39 36.92
C PHE A 32 -8.89 -26.42 35.45
N LEU A 33 -9.53 -27.50 35.01
CA LEU A 33 -9.88 -27.71 33.61
C LEU A 33 -10.98 -26.73 33.18
N GLU A 34 -11.97 -26.52 34.03
CA GLU A 34 -13.04 -25.55 33.79
C GLU A 34 -12.52 -24.11 33.80
N VAL A 35 -11.64 -23.76 34.75
CA VAL A 35 -10.96 -22.45 34.76
C VAL A 35 -10.12 -22.25 33.48
N PHE A 36 -9.44 -23.30 33.02
CA PHE A 36 -8.66 -23.24 31.78
C PHE A 36 -9.56 -23.00 30.56
N LYS A 37 -10.67 -23.73 30.43
CA LYS A 37 -11.64 -23.57 29.33
C LYS A 37 -12.24 -22.16 29.29
N VAL A 38 -12.62 -21.62 30.45
CA VAL A 38 -13.15 -20.24 30.56
C VAL A 38 -12.10 -19.23 30.09
N ARG A 39 -10.87 -19.35 30.58
CA ARG A 39 -9.78 -18.44 30.20
C ARG A 39 -9.44 -18.53 28.71
N ASP A 40 -9.45 -19.73 28.14
CA ASP A 40 -9.23 -19.95 26.72
C ASP A 40 -10.35 -19.33 25.87
N GLY A 41 -11.61 -19.49 26.30
CA GLY A 41 -12.77 -18.85 25.68
C GLY A 41 -12.66 -17.32 25.67
N VAL A 42 -12.27 -16.72 26.79
CA VAL A 42 -12.04 -15.26 26.89
C VAL A 42 -10.94 -14.80 25.93
N ARG A 43 -9.83 -15.53 25.83
CA ARG A 43 -8.74 -15.21 24.90
C ARG A 43 -9.20 -15.27 23.44
N LYS A 44 -9.95 -16.31 23.07
CA LYS A 44 -10.52 -16.47 21.72
C LYS A 44 -11.50 -15.36 21.37
N ALA A 45 -12.43 -15.04 22.27
CA ALA A 45 -13.39 -13.96 22.08
C ALA A 45 -12.68 -12.60 21.91
N LYS A 46 -11.64 -12.33 22.73
CA LYS A 46 -10.83 -11.13 22.61
C LYS A 46 -10.10 -11.05 21.28
N ALA A 47 -9.41 -12.12 20.88
CA ALA A 47 -8.70 -12.17 19.59
C ALA A 47 -9.66 -11.96 18.40
N GLN A 48 -10.86 -12.54 18.45
CA GLN A 48 -11.86 -12.35 17.41
C GLN A 48 -12.37 -10.90 17.36
N LEU A 49 -12.61 -10.26 18.51
CA LEU A 49 -13.01 -8.86 18.59
C LEU A 49 -11.95 -7.92 18.00
N GLU A 50 -10.69 -8.11 18.38
CA GLU A 50 -9.56 -7.33 17.86
C GLU A 50 -9.41 -7.49 16.34
N LEU A 51 -9.56 -8.71 15.83
CA LEU A 51 -9.54 -9.00 14.39
C LEU A 51 -10.69 -8.30 13.64
N ASN A 52 -11.90 -8.32 14.19
CA ASN A 52 -13.05 -7.64 13.60
C ASN A 52 -12.84 -6.12 13.59
N LEU A 53 -12.35 -5.54 14.69
CA LEU A 53 -12.07 -4.10 14.80
C LEU A 53 -10.96 -3.67 13.83
N ALA A 54 -9.90 -4.46 13.69
CA ALA A 54 -8.83 -4.21 12.73
C ALA A 54 -9.37 -4.26 11.29
N SER A 55 -10.24 -5.23 10.99
CA SER A 55 -10.87 -5.36 9.66
C SER A 55 -11.80 -4.18 9.35
N ASP A 56 -12.56 -3.70 10.34
CA ASP A 56 -13.41 -2.51 10.23
C ASP A 56 -12.57 -1.23 10.04
N ALA A 57 -11.47 -1.07 10.77
CA ALA A 57 -10.55 0.06 10.55
C ALA A 57 -9.92 0.02 9.15
N MET A 58 -9.70 -1.19 8.61
CA MET A 58 -9.13 -1.41 7.28
C MET A 58 -10.19 -1.48 6.16
N ASN A 59 -11.45 -1.11 6.43
CA ASN A 59 -12.53 -1.08 5.41
C ASN A 59 -12.38 0.09 4.41
N ASN A 60 -11.24 0.15 3.73
CA ASN A 60 -10.83 1.18 2.78
C ASN A 60 -11.83 1.44 1.64
N LYS A 61 -12.81 0.55 1.43
CA LYS A 61 -13.94 0.73 0.50
C LYS A 61 -14.69 2.05 0.73
N GLY A 62 -14.83 2.50 1.97
CA GLY A 62 -15.40 3.81 2.31
C GLY A 62 -14.56 4.98 1.79
N PHE A 63 -13.26 4.91 2.05
CA PHE A 63 -12.28 5.91 1.64
C PHE A 63 -12.18 6.01 0.11
N TYR A 64 -12.01 4.88 -0.59
CA TYR A 64 -11.96 4.86 -2.06
C TYR A 64 -13.28 5.30 -2.69
N ARG A 65 -14.43 4.95 -2.09
CA ARG A 65 -15.74 5.44 -2.54
C ARG A 65 -15.84 6.97 -2.44
N TYR A 66 -15.42 7.57 -1.33
CA TYR A 66 -15.39 9.02 -1.15
C TYR A 66 -14.45 9.71 -2.15
N ILE A 67 -13.21 9.20 -2.29
CA ILE A 67 -12.24 9.71 -3.26
C ILE A 67 -12.81 9.62 -4.68
N ASN A 68 -13.41 8.50 -5.06
CA ASN A 68 -14.00 8.32 -6.39
C ASN A 68 -15.21 9.23 -6.60
N GLN A 69 -16.07 9.43 -5.59
CA GLN A 69 -17.18 10.39 -5.67
C GLN A 69 -16.67 11.83 -5.88
N LYS A 70 -15.61 12.23 -5.16
CA LYS A 70 -14.97 13.54 -5.29
C LYS A 70 -14.19 13.70 -6.60
N ARG A 71 -13.60 12.62 -7.12
CA ARG A 71 -12.92 12.58 -8.42
C ARG A 71 -13.91 12.61 -9.58
N LYS A 72 -15.11 12.03 -9.46
CA LYS A 72 -16.15 12.09 -10.51
C LYS A 72 -16.65 13.51 -10.79
N VAL A 73 -16.63 14.40 -9.80
CA VAL A 73 -16.93 15.84 -10.01
C VAL A 73 -15.76 16.55 -10.71
N LYS A 74 -14.56 15.95 -10.69
CA LYS A 74 -13.31 16.50 -11.27
C LYS A 74 -12.69 15.56 -12.32
N GLU A 75 -13.49 14.75 -13.00
CA GLU A 75 -13.12 14.21 -14.30
C GLU A 75 -13.48 15.23 -15.39
N SER A 76 -13.18 16.51 -15.09
CA SER A 76 -12.99 17.56 -16.06
C SER A 76 -11.50 17.51 -16.41
N ARG A 77 -11.07 16.43 -17.09
CA ARG A 77 -9.89 16.56 -17.93
C ARG A 77 -10.32 17.52 -19.02
N PRO A 78 -9.70 18.70 -19.14
CA PRO A 78 -10.05 19.64 -20.20
C PRO A 78 -9.94 18.89 -21.53
N PRO A 79 -10.99 18.92 -22.36
CA PRO A 79 -10.92 18.29 -23.64
C PRO A 79 -9.72 18.84 -24.41
N LEU A 80 -8.88 17.96 -24.93
CA LEU A 80 -7.73 18.38 -25.71
C LEU A 80 -8.24 19.03 -26.99
N MET A 81 -7.89 20.30 -27.22
CA MET A 81 -8.26 21.04 -28.41
C MET A 81 -7.10 21.07 -29.39
N ASN A 82 -7.42 21.00 -30.68
CA ASN A 82 -6.42 21.17 -31.72
C ASN A 82 -6.07 22.68 -31.89
N LYS A 83 -5.10 22.97 -32.73
CA LYS A 83 -4.68 24.34 -33.10
C LYS A 83 -5.80 25.22 -33.68
N ASN A 84 -6.92 24.62 -34.11
CA ASN A 84 -8.07 25.33 -34.66
C ASN A 84 -9.14 25.60 -33.60
N GLY A 85 -8.97 25.10 -32.37
CA GLY A 85 -9.94 25.23 -31.27
C GLY A 85 -11.01 24.12 -31.24
N ASP A 86 -10.95 23.15 -32.16
CA ASP A 86 -11.89 22.02 -32.17
C ASP A 86 -11.47 20.94 -31.20
N LEU A 87 -12.46 20.21 -30.68
CA LEU A 87 -12.25 19.04 -29.83
C LEU A 87 -11.55 17.93 -30.61
N VAL A 88 -10.45 17.43 -30.05
CA VAL A 88 -9.73 16.29 -30.62
C VAL A 88 -10.50 15.00 -30.37
N SER A 89 -10.91 14.33 -31.45
CA SER A 89 -11.79 13.16 -31.38
C SER A 89 -11.03 11.83 -31.49
N THR A 90 -9.98 11.76 -32.32
CA THR A 90 -9.19 10.56 -32.57
C THR A 90 -7.92 10.51 -31.74
N ASP A 91 -7.39 9.32 -31.47
CA ASP A 91 -6.18 9.17 -30.65
C ASP A 91 -4.91 9.60 -31.41
N GLU A 92 -4.90 9.48 -32.73
CA GLU A 92 -3.83 9.98 -33.61
C GLU A 92 -3.71 11.51 -33.53
N GLU A 93 -4.85 12.22 -33.60
CA GLU A 93 -4.87 13.67 -33.45
C GLU A 93 -4.41 14.09 -32.05
N LYS A 94 -4.75 13.33 -31.00
CA LYS A 94 -4.28 13.62 -29.63
C LYS A 94 -2.76 13.49 -29.53
N ALA A 95 -2.21 12.45 -30.14
CA ALA A 95 -0.77 12.21 -30.17
C ALA A 95 -0.02 13.36 -30.87
N GLU A 96 -0.53 13.84 -32.01
CA GLU A 96 0.09 14.96 -32.73
C GLU A 96 -0.03 16.29 -31.97
N VAL A 97 -1.17 16.58 -31.33
CA VAL A 97 -1.32 17.79 -30.49
C VAL A 97 -0.34 17.75 -29.32
N LEU A 98 -0.24 16.62 -28.61
CA LEU A 98 0.70 16.46 -27.50
C LEU A 98 2.16 16.54 -27.96
N LYS A 99 2.50 15.92 -29.09
CA LYS A 99 3.82 15.97 -29.70
C LYS A 99 4.21 17.40 -30.06
N ASN A 100 3.30 18.19 -30.60
CA ASN A 100 3.52 19.60 -30.91
C ASN A 100 3.72 20.45 -29.64
N ILE A 101 2.92 20.23 -28.59
CA ILE A 101 3.09 20.91 -27.29
C ILE A 101 4.47 20.59 -26.70
N PHE A 102 4.86 19.32 -26.73
CA PHE A 102 6.16 18.89 -26.22
C PHE A 102 7.29 19.49 -27.05
N ALA A 103 7.23 19.39 -28.39
CA ALA A 103 8.21 19.98 -29.28
C ALA A 103 8.34 21.50 -29.07
N SER A 104 7.23 22.23 -28.85
CA SER A 104 7.26 23.66 -28.57
C SER A 104 7.94 24.00 -27.24
N ALA A 105 7.83 23.16 -26.22
CA ALA A 105 8.51 23.37 -24.93
C ALA A 105 10.04 23.23 -25.04
N PHE A 106 10.52 22.43 -26.00
CA PHE A 106 11.96 22.20 -26.23
C PHE A 106 12.53 22.99 -27.41
N THR A 107 11.68 23.55 -28.27
CA THR A 107 12.08 24.42 -29.37
C THR A 107 12.18 25.84 -28.83
N GLY A 108 13.28 26.15 -28.16
CA GLY A 108 13.62 27.52 -27.81
C GLY A 108 13.73 28.35 -29.09
N ASN A 109 13.02 29.49 -29.15
CA ASN A 109 13.19 30.46 -30.22
C ASN A 109 14.64 30.97 -30.17
N HIS A 110 15.52 30.34 -30.94
CA HIS A 110 16.77 30.96 -31.33
C HIS A 110 16.38 32.14 -32.22
N SER A 111 16.15 33.30 -31.59
CA SER A 111 16.19 34.59 -32.28
C SER A 111 17.43 34.58 -33.17
N PRO A 112 17.31 34.80 -34.50
CA PRO A 112 18.47 34.98 -35.33
C PRO A 112 19.14 36.27 -34.84
N HIS A 113 20.21 36.12 -34.06
CA HIS A 113 21.07 37.25 -33.73
C HIS A 113 21.58 37.83 -35.05
N PRO A 114 21.32 39.10 -35.36
CA PRO A 114 21.84 39.71 -36.56
C PRO A 114 23.26 40.17 -36.23
N SER A 115 24.28 39.36 -36.53
CA SER A 115 25.64 39.89 -36.62
C SER A 115 26.49 39.09 -37.61
N ARG A 116 26.20 39.37 -38.88
CA ARG A 116 27.14 39.73 -39.96
C ARG A 116 28.63 39.37 -39.76
N ALA A 117 29.12 38.61 -40.75
CA ALA A 117 30.46 38.58 -41.36
C ALA A 117 31.27 37.27 -41.17
N ASN A 118 31.52 36.66 -42.33
CA ASN A 118 32.35 35.50 -42.65
C ASN A 118 33.64 35.34 -41.84
N GLY A 119 33.94 34.08 -41.48
CA GLY A 119 35.28 33.59 -41.17
C GLY A 119 35.25 32.11 -40.75
N GLN A 120 35.75 31.22 -41.62
CA GLN A 120 36.01 29.81 -41.30
C GLN A 120 37.08 29.68 -40.19
N HIS A 121 36.91 28.77 -39.22
CA HIS A 121 37.81 27.62 -38.97
C HIS A 121 37.38 26.80 -37.72
N VAL A 122 37.17 25.49 -37.94
CA VAL A 122 37.58 24.31 -37.14
C VAL A 122 37.76 24.43 -35.61
N GLY A 123 37.09 23.51 -34.88
CA GLY A 123 37.70 22.83 -33.72
C GLY A 123 36.89 22.72 -32.42
N ASP A 124 36.41 21.50 -32.16
CA ASP A 124 36.33 20.78 -30.87
C ASP A 124 35.39 21.24 -29.72
N GLN A 125 34.99 20.21 -28.97
CA GLN A 125 33.85 20.03 -28.07
C GLN A 125 33.91 20.85 -26.77
N GLY A 126 32.74 21.22 -26.23
CA GLY A 126 32.65 21.79 -24.89
C GLY A 126 31.23 21.95 -24.35
N VAL A 127 30.76 20.91 -23.64
CA VAL A 127 29.64 20.90 -22.68
C VAL A 127 28.26 21.34 -23.21
N LYS A 128 27.43 20.33 -23.49
CA LYS A 128 25.98 20.50 -23.68
C LYS A 128 25.33 20.86 -22.34
N VAL A 129 25.34 22.13 -21.97
CA VAL A 129 24.54 22.66 -20.87
C VAL A 129 23.06 22.49 -21.25
N PRO A 130 22.23 21.80 -20.45
CA PRO A 130 20.81 21.74 -20.72
C PRO A 130 20.25 23.16 -20.75
N PRO A 131 19.45 23.55 -21.76
CA PRO A 131 18.82 24.85 -21.76
C PRO A 131 18.04 24.99 -20.45
N THR A 132 18.53 25.86 -19.57
CA THR A 132 17.93 26.10 -18.25
C THR A 132 16.72 26.98 -18.48
N VAL A 133 15.64 26.33 -18.91
CA VAL A 133 14.30 26.93 -18.93
C VAL A 133 13.92 27.18 -17.48
N ARG A 134 13.71 28.46 -17.14
CA ARG A 134 13.31 28.86 -15.78
C ARG A 134 11.83 28.51 -15.58
N GLU A 135 11.49 27.94 -14.43
CA GLU A 135 10.13 27.44 -14.11
C GLU A 135 9.05 28.53 -14.21
N ASP A 136 9.40 29.79 -13.95
CA ASP A 136 8.49 30.93 -14.06
C ASP A 136 8.02 31.14 -15.50
N GLN A 137 8.90 30.94 -16.48
CA GLN A 137 8.56 31.05 -17.90
C GLN A 137 7.58 29.94 -18.32
N VAL A 138 7.81 28.70 -17.86
CA VAL A 138 6.91 27.57 -18.12
C VAL A 138 5.55 27.81 -17.47
N ARG A 139 5.53 28.37 -16.26
CA ARG A 139 4.28 28.66 -15.54
C ARG A 139 3.44 29.72 -16.24
N ASP A 140 4.04 30.74 -16.83
CA ASP A 140 3.28 31.78 -17.54
C ASP A 140 2.64 31.25 -18.83
N TYR A 141 3.34 30.41 -19.60
CA TYR A 141 2.74 29.75 -20.76
C TYR A 141 1.61 28.78 -20.36
N LEU A 142 1.75 28.08 -19.24
CA LEU A 142 0.70 27.20 -18.72
C LEU A 142 -0.50 27.97 -18.14
N ARG A 143 -0.31 29.19 -17.63
CA ARG A 143 -1.40 30.06 -17.14
C ARG A 143 -2.18 30.72 -18.27
N ASN A 144 -1.51 31.00 -19.39
CA ASN A 144 -2.14 31.59 -20.58
C ASN A 144 -2.86 30.54 -21.45
N LEU A 145 -2.65 29.25 -21.14
CA LEU A 145 -3.57 28.19 -21.56
C LEU A 145 -4.85 28.34 -20.73
N ASN A 146 -5.83 29.08 -21.25
CA ASN A 146 -7.13 29.22 -20.61
C ASN A 146 -7.90 27.90 -20.74
N ILE A 147 -7.67 27.02 -19.75
CA ILE A 147 -8.36 25.77 -19.47
C ILE A 147 -9.61 26.03 -18.63
#